data_AF-A0A2P6WA29-F1
#
_entry.id   AF-A0A2P6WA29-F1
#
_cell.length_a   1.000
_cell.length_b   1.000
_cell.length_c   1.000
_cell.angle_alpha   90.00
_cell.angle_beta   90.00
_cell.angle_gamma   90.00
#
_symmetry.space_group_name_H-M   'P 1'
#
loop_
_entity.id
_entity.type
_entity.pdbx_description
1 polymer ?
#
loop_
_entity_poly.entity_id
_entity_poly.type
_entity_poly.pdbx_seq_one_letter_code
_entity_poly.pdbx_strand_id
1 'polypeptide(L)' 'EELRDELEDYAEDRAREAKEFASHAGRKTVQADDVKASQ' A
#
# COMPACT_ATOMS: atom_id res chain seq x y z
N GLU A 1 -11.00 13.71 -14.72
CA GLU A 1 -11.34 13.46 -13.30
C GLU A 1 -11.30 11.96 -13.03
N GLU A 2 -11.98 11.15 -13.84
CA GLU A 2 -11.93 9.68 -13.81
C GLU A 2 -10.53 9.05 -13.63
N LEU A 3 -9.53 9.43 -14.43
CA LEU A 3 -8.16 8.87 -14.27
C LEU A 3 -7.51 9.23 -12.92
N ARG A 4 -7.81 10.42 -12.38
CA ARG A 4 -7.30 10.80 -11.06
C ARG A 4 -7.92 9.90 -10.01
N ASP A 5 -9.23 9.71 -10.08
CA ASP A 5 -9.98 8.92 -9.10
C ASP A 5 -9.50 7.46 -9.14
N GLU A 6 -9.29 6.89 -10.33
CA GLU A 6 -8.71 5.55 -10.48
C GLU A 6 -7.29 5.43 -9.91
N LEU A 7 -6.44 6.45 -10.12
CA LEU A 7 -5.09 6.48 -9.56
C LEU A 7 -5.11 6.62 -8.03
N GLU A 8 -6.05 7.39 -7.48
CA GLU A 8 -6.22 7.57 -6.04
C GLU A 8 -6.71 6.28 -5.38
N ASP A 9 -7.73 5.63 -5.94
CA ASP A 9 -8.26 4.34 -5.47
C ASP A 9 -7.16 3.26 -5.48
N TYR A 10 -6.43 3.15 -6.60
CA TYR A 10 -5.33 2.21 -6.72
C TYR A 10 -4.25 2.49 -5.67
N ALA A 11 -3.84 3.75 -5.51
CA ALA A 11 -2.83 4.13 -4.53
C ALA A 11 -3.28 3.84 -3.08
N GLU A 12 -4.56 4.04 -2.77
CA GLU A 12 -5.11 3.73 -1.45
C GLU A 12 -5.06 2.23 -1.16
N ASP A 13 -5.46 1.40 -2.13
CA ASP A 13 -5.40 -0.06 -2.00
C ASP A 13 -3.96 -0.54 -1.78
N ARG A 14 -3.01 -0.05 -2.59
CA ARG A 14 -1.58 -0.36 -2.43
C ARG A 14 -1.06 0.05 -1.05
N ALA A 15 -1.42 1.23 -0.57
CA ALA A 15 -0.99 1.73 0.73
C ALA A 15 -1.57 0.89 1.88
N ARG A 16 -2.82 0.45 1.76
CA ARG A 16 -3.50 -0.39 2.75
C ARG A 16 -2.82 -1.75 2.89
N GLU A 17 -2.56 -2.42 1.76
CA GLU A 17 -1.88 -3.72 1.73
C GLU A 17 -0.45 -3.62 2.28
N ALA A 18 0.34 -2.63 1.86
CA ALA A 18 1.70 -2.44 2.35
C ALA A 18 1.74 -2.19 3.87
N LYS A 19 0.76 -1.45 4.40
CA LYS A 19 0.60 -1.26 5.85
C LYS A 19 0.30 -2.58 6.56
N GLU A 20 -0.56 -3.43 5.99
CA GLU A 20 -0.88 -4.74 6.57
C GLU A 20 0.35 -5.66 6.61
N PHE A 21 1.19 -5.67 5.58
CA PHE A 21 2.45 -6.42 5.60
C PHE A 21 3.43 -5.91 6.65
N ALA A 22 3.61 -4.60 6.74
CA ALA A 22 4.44 -4.01 7.78
C ALA A 22 3.93 -4.39 9.19
N SER A 23 2.61 -4.34 9.39
CA SER A 23 1.95 -4.72 10.65
C SER A 23 2.14 -6.21 10.97
N HIS A 24 1.97 -7.11 9.99
CA HIS A 24 2.23 -8.55 10.16
C HIS A 24 3.70 -8.84 10.52
N ALA A 25 4.63 -8.05 9.99
CA ALA A 25 6.04 -8.11 10.32
C ALA A 25 6.41 -7.44 11.67
N GLY A 26 5.41 -6.96 12.44
CA GLY A 26 5.62 -6.29 13.73
C GLY A 26 6.21 -4.88 13.62
N ARG A 27 6.25 -4.32 12.41
CA ARG A 27 6.79 -2.97 12.12
C ARG A 27 5.67 -1.95 12.11
N LYS A 28 5.98 -0.72 12.56
CA LYS A 28 5.08 0.44 12.52
C LYS A 28 5.31 1.35 11.31
N THR A 29 6.30 1.03 10.50
CA THR A 29 6.70 1.78 9.32
C THR A 29 6.74 0.85 8.12
N VAL A 30 6.18 1.32 7.01
CA VAL A 30 6.24 0.65 5.71
C VAL A 30 7.67 0.71 5.18
N GLN A 31 8.16 -0.41 4.67
CA GLN A 31 9.44 -0.56 4.00
C GLN A 31 9.25 -0.92 2.53
N ALA A 32 10.31 -0.79 1.75
CA ALA A 32 10.27 -1.08 0.31
C ALA A 32 9.77 -2.50 -0.01
N ASP A 33 10.05 -3.47 0.85
CA ASP A 33 9.63 -4.85 0.62
C ASP A 33 8.12 -5.07 0.88
N ASP A 34 7.48 -4.27 1.74
CA ASP A 34 6.03 -4.31 1.91
C ASP A 34 5.32 -3.78 0.67
N VAL A 35 5.88 -2.72 0.06
CA VAL A 35 5.35 -2.12 -1.18
C VAL A 35 5.51 -3.06 -2.38
N LYS A 36 6.61 -3.83 -2.42
CA LYS A 36 6.79 -4.87 -3.44
C LYS A 36 5.85 -6.05 -3.24
N ALA A 37 5.45 -6.34 -2.00
CA ALA A 37 4.52 -7.40 -1.67
C ALA A 37 3.05 -7.02 -1.94
N SER A 38 2.70 -5.73 -1.92
CA SER A 38 1.37 -5.20 -2.22
C SER A 38 1.11 -5.03 -3.72
N GLN A 39 1.42 -6.02 -4.56
CA GLN A 39 1.26 -5.93 -6.02
C GLN A 39 0.06 -6.72 -6.53
#